data_AF-A0A1D2TKP9-F1
#
_entry.id   AF-A0A1D2TKP9-F1
#
_cell.length_a   1.000
_cell.length_b   1.000
_cell.length_c   1.000
_cell.angle_alpha   90.00
_cell.angle_beta   90.00
_cell.angle_gamma   90.00
#
_symmetry.space_group_name_H-M   'P 1'
#
loop_
_entity.id
_entity.type
_entity.pdbx_description
1 polymer ?
#
loop_
_entity_poly.entity_id
_entity_poly.type
_entity_poly.pdbx_seq_one_letter_code
_entity_poly.pdbx_strand_id
1 'polypeptide(L)'
;MIIEKIFSRKKNLLSFLTFFLLLLSVSALNSCQKPRSLPESPISGPATVVLDKQSVSLMAGETVVLNLSQENGDKFVKPFEYSISDPKLATITRTSAYSVSVRALRKGTAVIKFVSDAGDQELTATININELPSDNITRILAIGNSFSEDAIENYLHSMITATGDSVIIANLYIGGSSLQDHLTNAKENKSVYSYRKIGTNGVKVTTENFSIERAITDQRWDYISFQQVSQNSGQFSTYQNTLPELFEYVQNRVFYSKTKYVLHQTWAYAQNSTHDGFNNYGRDQLTMYNAIVDAADRASKLVPINVVVPSGTAIQNGRTTFWGDNFNRDGYHLDLNVGRYLAACTWYEALFGKSVVGNPFNPGLFSLSPIEMEMAQHAAHAAVLNPKAITDMTAYKTISSAAFVNPVFVDVAQSAPVFGWNGLTSPVEGTTIPFLRDQDGNLTRISLTIIERFNNSNLDGVQNTTTPFNMPAAVSRISYYGNSKAAFLGLLVKQSVLRIANLDPAKSYNFCYFGSRGGTNENRQTKFIAKGQNEVIAYLNTGNNGTNIACTNGVKPNANGVIDITITAGESNDNPTGFYYLNAMRITPQ
;
A
#
# COMPACT_ATOMS: atom_id res chain seq x y z
N MET A 1 29.52 20.08 31.98
CA MET A 1 29.83 21.36 31.33
C MET A 1 28.74 21.63 30.31
N ILE A 2 27.80 22.51 30.67
CA ILE A 2 26.78 23.20 29.87
C ILE A 2 25.77 22.31 29.10
N ILE A 3 24.69 21.95 29.80
CA ILE A 3 23.34 21.83 29.23
C ILE A 3 22.46 22.64 30.17
N GLU A 4 21.90 23.74 29.68
CA GLU A 4 20.92 24.54 30.43
C GLU A 4 19.90 25.17 29.49
N LYS A 5 18.66 25.25 29.99
CA LYS A 5 17.49 25.98 29.51
C LYS A 5 16.61 25.29 28.45
N ILE A 6 15.56 24.65 28.95
CA ILE A 6 14.15 25.03 28.72
C ILE A 6 13.34 24.37 29.85
N PHE A 7 12.67 25.14 30.71
CA PHE A 7 11.37 24.84 31.33
C PHE A 7 10.98 25.94 32.33
N SER A 8 9.65 26.12 32.52
CA SER A 8 8.95 27.06 33.44
C SER A 8 8.63 28.42 32.80
N ARG A 9 7.40 28.93 32.75
CA ARG A 9 6.31 28.91 33.75
C ARG A 9 4.95 29.16 33.08
N LYS A 10 3.92 28.42 33.52
CA LYS A 10 2.51 28.81 33.48
C LYS A 10 2.10 29.34 34.86
N LYS A 11 1.04 30.17 34.85
CA LYS A 11 0.25 30.74 35.97
C LYS A 11 0.79 32.04 36.58
N ASN A 12 0.00 33.11 36.43
CA ASN A 12 -0.66 33.74 37.57
C ASN A 12 -1.93 34.48 37.11
N LEU A 13 -2.98 34.28 37.89
CA LEU A 13 -4.31 34.86 37.82
C LEU A 13 -4.42 35.83 39.01
N LEU A 14 -5.33 36.81 38.88
CA LEU A 14 -6.03 37.59 39.94
C LEU A 14 -5.58 39.03 40.28
N SER A 15 -6.51 39.95 39.96
CA SER A 15 -7.16 40.95 40.85
C SER A 15 -6.63 42.38 40.93
N PHE A 16 -7.49 43.36 40.58
CA PHE A 16 -8.01 44.53 41.36
C PHE A 16 -8.63 45.53 40.34
N LEU A 17 -9.95 45.79 40.18
CA LEU A 17 -11.10 46.17 41.03
C LEU A 17 -11.27 47.70 41.27
N THR A 18 -12.28 48.33 40.64
CA THR A 18 -13.21 49.44 41.11
C THR A 18 -14.04 49.94 39.90
N PHE A 19 -15.39 49.87 39.77
CA PHE A 19 -16.57 50.53 40.44
C PHE A 19 -16.52 52.08 40.39
N PHE A 20 -17.53 52.91 40.02
CA PHE A 20 -19.00 52.79 39.87
C PHE A 20 -19.61 54.04 39.15
N LEU A 21 -20.87 53.87 38.71
CA LEU A 21 -21.97 54.71 38.14
C LEU A 21 -22.03 56.26 38.20
N LEU A 22 -22.86 56.82 37.28
CA LEU A 22 -24.23 57.42 37.42
C LEU A 22 -24.39 58.41 36.22
N LEU A 23 -25.51 58.75 35.58
CA LEU A 23 -26.95 58.83 35.85
C LEU A 23 -27.61 59.25 34.50
N LEU A 24 -28.89 58.99 34.26
CA LEU A 24 -29.90 59.97 33.77
C LEU A 24 -31.15 59.29 33.22
N SER A 25 -32.31 59.79 33.67
CA SER A 25 -33.63 59.47 33.15
C SER A 25 -34.50 60.73 33.12
N VAL A 26 -35.25 60.87 32.00
CA VAL A 26 -36.50 61.65 31.72
C VAL A 26 -36.35 63.19 31.70
N SER A 27 -36.93 64.03 30.81
CA SER A 27 -38.14 63.95 29.96
C SER A 27 -38.18 65.10 28.91
N ALA A 28 -38.95 64.88 27.82
CA ALA A 28 -39.91 65.80 27.17
C ALA A 28 -39.49 66.97 26.22
N LEU A 29 -39.89 66.79 24.94
CA LEU A 29 -40.75 67.63 24.06
C LEU A 29 -40.32 69.02 23.49
N ASN A 30 -40.54 69.10 22.16
CA ASN A 30 -40.94 70.24 21.30
C ASN A 30 -39.93 71.34 20.92
N SER A 31 -39.65 71.46 19.61
CA SER A 31 -40.26 72.48 18.73
C SER A 31 -39.58 72.55 17.35
N CYS A 32 -40.37 72.67 16.28
CA CYS A 32 -39.93 72.90 14.90
C CYS A 32 -39.39 74.33 14.70
N GLN A 33 -38.31 74.47 13.92
CA GLN A 33 -38.17 75.46 12.81
C GLN A 33 -36.84 75.25 12.06
N LYS A 34 -36.90 75.04 10.74
CA LYS A 34 -35.83 75.39 9.77
C LYS A 34 -35.93 76.91 9.51
N PRO A 35 -34.89 77.68 9.09
CA PRO A 35 -33.88 77.31 8.08
C PRO A 35 -32.48 78.00 8.20
N ARG A 36 -31.51 77.57 7.37
CA ARG A 36 -30.77 78.37 6.37
C ARG A 36 -29.40 77.74 6.07
N SER A 37 -29.26 77.25 4.85
CA SER A 37 -28.02 76.77 4.24
C SER A 37 -27.10 77.93 3.84
N LEU A 38 -25.80 77.71 3.96
CA LEU A 38 -24.69 78.39 3.26
C LEU A 38 -23.59 77.33 3.00
N PRO A 39 -22.77 77.50 1.96
CA PRO A 39 -22.69 76.56 0.85
C PRO A 39 -21.53 75.55 0.92
N GLU A 40 -21.64 74.59 0.01
CA GLU A 40 -20.80 73.41 -0.25
C GLU A 40 -19.29 73.65 -0.17
N SER A 41 -18.60 72.69 0.46
CA SER A 41 -17.27 72.27 0.04
C SER A 41 -17.40 70.97 -0.76
N PRO A 42 -16.52 70.78 -1.75
CA PRO A 42 -16.84 70.15 -3.02
C PRO A 42 -17.20 68.69 -2.87
N ILE A 43 -18.13 68.26 -3.72
CA ILE A 43 -18.35 66.87 -4.11
C ILE A 43 -16.98 66.19 -4.20
N SER A 44 -16.70 65.26 -3.28
CA SER A 44 -15.54 64.38 -3.45
C SER A 44 -15.71 63.73 -4.81
N GLY A 45 -14.73 63.92 -5.70
CA GLY A 45 -14.67 63.15 -6.94
C GLY A 45 -14.84 61.65 -6.64
N PRO A 46 -15.27 60.85 -7.62
CA PRO A 46 -15.47 59.41 -7.41
C PRO A 46 -14.21 58.81 -6.78
N ALA A 47 -14.34 58.26 -5.57
CA ALA A 47 -13.22 57.69 -4.83
C ALA A 47 -12.47 56.69 -5.72
N THR A 48 -11.21 57.00 -6.02
CA THR A 48 -10.35 56.17 -6.87
C THR A 48 -9.95 54.92 -6.08
N VAL A 49 -10.22 53.75 -6.66
CA VAL A 49 -9.89 52.46 -6.06
C VAL A 49 -8.54 51.99 -6.58
N VAL A 50 -7.71 51.48 -5.68
CA VAL A 50 -6.37 50.99 -5.97
C VAL A 50 -6.21 49.56 -5.51
N LEU A 51 -5.37 48.82 -6.24
CA LEU A 51 -4.98 47.45 -5.94
C LEU A 51 -3.60 47.47 -5.26
N ASP A 52 -3.45 46.77 -4.14
CA ASP A 52 -2.19 46.72 -3.39
C ASP A 52 -1.03 46.10 -4.19
N LYS A 53 -1.34 45.21 -5.14
CA LYS A 53 -0.38 44.52 -6.01
C LYS A 53 -0.92 44.42 -7.43
N GLN A 54 -0.29 45.10 -8.38
CA GLN A 54 -0.64 45.02 -9.81
C GLN A 54 0.09 43.90 -10.56
N SER A 55 1.22 43.43 -10.02
CA SER A 55 1.99 42.30 -10.57
C SER A 55 2.59 41.48 -9.44
N VAL A 56 2.38 40.16 -9.47
CA VAL A 56 2.90 39.21 -8.48
C VAL A 56 3.57 38.06 -9.20
N SER A 57 4.75 37.64 -8.73
CA SER A 57 5.37 36.39 -9.15
C SER A 57 5.17 35.34 -8.08
N LEU A 58 4.66 34.16 -8.45
CA LEU A 58 4.42 33.02 -7.56
C LEU A 58 5.06 31.76 -8.12
N MET A 59 5.37 30.81 -7.24
CA MET A 59 5.63 29.43 -7.61
C MET A 59 4.30 28.65 -7.68
N ALA A 60 4.20 27.66 -8.56
CA ALA A 60 3.04 26.77 -8.58
C ALA A 60 2.78 26.15 -7.20
N GLY A 61 1.53 26.27 -6.71
CA GLY A 61 1.10 25.85 -5.38
C GLY A 61 1.01 26.99 -4.34
N GLU A 62 1.73 28.11 -4.55
CA GLU A 62 1.71 29.26 -3.64
C GLU A 62 0.39 30.04 -3.71
N THR A 63 0.14 30.88 -2.71
CA THR A 63 -1.06 31.70 -2.61
C THR A 63 -0.69 33.13 -2.25
N VAL A 64 -1.38 34.10 -2.85
CA VAL A 64 -1.27 35.52 -2.51
C VAL A 64 -2.65 36.10 -2.24
N VAL A 65 -2.74 37.07 -1.33
CA VAL A 65 -3.96 37.86 -1.17
C VAL A 65 -3.77 39.20 -1.89
N LEU A 66 -4.73 39.55 -2.74
CA LEU A 66 -4.86 40.85 -3.38
C LEU A 66 -5.92 41.66 -2.65
N ASN A 67 -5.61 42.91 -2.32
CA ASN A 67 -6.47 43.80 -1.54
C ASN A 67 -6.81 45.05 -2.34
N LEU A 68 -8.10 45.42 -2.31
CA LEU A 68 -8.61 46.68 -2.83
C LEU A 68 -8.72 47.70 -1.68
N SER A 69 -8.35 48.94 -1.95
CA SER A 69 -8.50 50.06 -1.02
C SER A 69 -8.84 51.35 -1.76
N GLN A 70 -9.37 52.35 -1.04
CA GLN A 70 -9.49 53.71 -1.58
C GLN A 70 -8.19 54.48 -1.39
N GLU A 71 -7.87 55.36 -2.31
CA GLU A 71 -6.64 56.17 -2.30
C GLU A 71 -6.50 57.07 -1.04
N ASN A 72 -7.62 57.40 -0.40
CA ASN A 72 -7.70 58.19 0.85
C ASN A 72 -7.60 57.35 2.15
N GLY A 73 -7.52 56.01 2.05
CA GLY A 73 -7.40 55.09 3.18
C GLY A 73 -8.73 54.66 3.84
N ASP A 74 -9.88 55.10 3.33
CA ASP A 74 -11.20 54.74 3.87
C ASP A 74 -11.68 53.35 3.43
N LYS A 75 -12.56 52.73 4.23
CA LYS A 75 -13.18 51.44 3.91
C LYS A 75 -14.25 51.62 2.83
N PHE A 76 -14.09 50.89 1.73
CA PHE A 76 -14.91 50.95 0.52
C PHE A 76 -16.39 50.53 0.76
N VAL A 77 -17.37 51.12 0.06
CA VAL A 77 -18.82 50.84 0.30
C VAL A 77 -19.52 50.09 -0.86
N LYS A 78 -18.84 49.87 -1.99
CA LYS A 78 -19.45 49.12 -3.12
C LYS A 78 -18.90 47.69 -3.21
N PRO A 79 -19.67 46.73 -3.73
CA PRO A 79 -19.12 45.44 -4.14
C PRO A 79 -18.29 45.55 -5.44
N PHE A 80 -17.49 44.53 -5.70
CA PHE A 80 -16.69 44.35 -6.91
C PHE A 80 -16.87 42.91 -7.38
N GLU A 81 -16.98 42.70 -8.69
CA GLU A 81 -16.87 41.40 -9.32
C GLU A 81 -15.42 41.11 -9.74
N TYR A 82 -15.05 39.84 -9.77
CA TYR A 82 -13.73 39.42 -10.22
C TYR A 82 -13.79 38.28 -11.24
N SER A 83 -12.82 38.26 -12.14
CA SER A 83 -12.62 37.18 -13.10
C SER A 83 -11.13 36.87 -13.29
N ILE A 84 -10.86 35.68 -13.80
CA ILE A 84 -9.51 35.23 -14.16
C ILE A 84 -9.45 34.93 -15.64
N SER A 85 -8.33 35.29 -16.28
CA SER A 85 -8.10 35.03 -17.70
C SER A 85 -8.08 33.53 -18.04
N ASP A 86 -7.52 32.69 -17.16
CA ASP A 86 -7.50 31.23 -17.30
C ASP A 86 -7.56 30.54 -15.92
N PRO A 87 -8.68 29.87 -15.58
CA PRO A 87 -8.82 29.15 -14.31
C PRO A 87 -7.93 27.90 -14.18
N LYS A 88 -7.26 27.46 -15.27
CA LYS A 88 -6.25 26.39 -15.22
C LYS A 88 -4.91 26.87 -14.66
N LEU A 89 -4.66 28.18 -14.68
CA LEU A 89 -3.41 28.78 -14.21
C LEU A 89 -3.46 29.15 -12.72
N ALA A 90 -4.60 29.66 -12.23
CA ALA A 90 -4.80 29.94 -10.81
C ALA A 90 -6.28 29.80 -10.40
N THR A 91 -6.54 29.64 -9.11
CA THR A 91 -7.90 29.79 -8.56
C THR A 91 -8.01 31.08 -7.77
N ILE A 92 -9.20 31.66 -7.76
CA ILE A 92 -9.52 32.85 -6.96
C ILE A 92 -10.60 32.48 -5.95
N THR A 93 -10.43 32.88 -4.69
CA THR A 93 -11.44 32.76 -3.63
C THR A 93 -11.61 34.09 -2.92
N ARG A 94 -12.83 34.61 -2.86
CA ARG A 94 -13.12 35.83 -2.09
C ARG A 94 -12.85 35.56 -0.60
N THR A 95 -11.97 36.34 0.00
CA THR A 95 -11.63 36.25 1.43
C THR A 95 -12.34 37.32 2.26
N SER A 96 -12.70 38.44 1.64
CA SER A 96 -13.56 39.47 2.23
C SER A 96 -14.23 40.29 1.12
N ALA A 97 -15.01 41.30 1.48
CA ALA A 97 -15.60 42.24 0.51
C ALA A 97 -14.56 42.88 -0.42
N TYR A 98 -13.30 43.04 0.02
CA TYR A 98 -12.24 43.78 -0.68
C TYR A 98 -10.96 42.98 -0.87
N SER A 99 -11.00 41.67 -0.66
CA SER A 99 -9.82 40.83 -0.81
C SER A 99 -10.16 39.53 -1.50
N VAL A 100 -9.24 39.10 -2.36
CA VAL A 100 -9.27 37.79 -2.98
C VAL A 100 -7.96 37.06 -2.71
N SER A 101 -8.06 35.80 -2.35
CA SER A 101 -6.94 34.87 -2.31
C SER A 101 -6.79 34.23 -3.69
N VAL A 102 -5.59 34.33 -4.26
CA VAL A 102 -5.24 33.74 -5.55
C VAL A 102 -4.23 32.63 -5.30
N ARG A 103 -4.59 31.39 -5.63
CA ARG A 103 -3.70 30.22 -5.55
C ARG A 103 -3.15 29.90 -6.92
N ALA A 104 -1.83 29.95 -7.07
CA ALA A 104 -1.15 29.55 -8.30
C ALA A 104 -1.28 28.03 -8.51
N LEU A 105 -1.73 27.63 -9.69
CA LEU A 105 -1.86 26.22 -10.07
C LEU A 105 -0.75 25.80 -11.02
N ARG A 106 -0.52 26.50 -12.13
CA ARG A 106 0.41 26.05 -13.18
C ARG A 106 1.24 27.19 -13.74
N LYS A 107 2.44 26.86 -14.22
CA LYS A 107 3.32 27.81 -14.90
C LYS A 107 2.56 28.53 -16.03
N GLY A 108 2.67 29.86 -16.05
CA GLY A 108 2.01 30.70 -17.03
C GLY A 108 1.78 32.10 -16.47
N THR A 109 0.99 32.90 -17.18
CA THR A 109 0.59 34.23 -16.73
C THR A 109 -0.93 34.31 -16.69
N ALA A 110 -1.48 34.56 -15.52
CA ALA A 110 -2.91 34.79 -15.34
C ALA A 110 -3.17 36.28 -15.07
N VAL A 111 -4.23 36.83 -15.63
CA VAL A 111 -4.70 38.18 -15.32
C VAL A 111 -5.97 38.08 -14.49
N ILE A 112 -5.95 38.72 -13.33
CA ILE A 112 -7.09 38.87 -12.44
C ILE A 112 -7.71 40.23 -12.72
N LYS A 113 -8.97 40.25 -13.13
CA LYS A 113 -9.71 41.47 -13.42
C LYS A 113 -10.73 41.72 -12.32
N PHE A 114 -10.79 42.95 -11.84
CA PHE A 114 -11.77 43.44 -10.87
C PHE A 114 -12.63 44.51 -11.54
N VAL A 115 -13.95 44.38 -11.47
CA VAL A 115 -14.92 45.30 -12.09
C VAL A 115 -15.89 45.78 -11.03
N SER A 116 -16.09 47.09 -10.90
CA SER A 116 -17.08 47.64 -9.96
C SER A 116 -18.50 47.21 -10.36
N ASP A 117 -19.42 47.13 -9.41
CA ASP A 117 -20.83 46.79 -9.69
C ASP A 117 -21.51 47.73 -10.70
N ALA A 118 -21.06 48.99 -10.76
CA ALA A 118 -21.55 49.97 -11.74
C ALA A 118 -20.87 49.86 -13.11
N GLY A 119 -19.86 48.99 -13.26
CA GLY A 119 -19.07 48.80 -14.48
C GLY A 119 -18.15 49.96 -14.84
N ASP A 120 -18.01 50.95 -13.96
CA ASP A 120 -17.31 52.22 -14.18
C ASP A 120 -15.83 52.21 -13.75
N GLN A 121 -15.39 51.18 -13.01
CA GLN A 121 -13.99 51.01 -12.60
C GLN A 121 -13.51 49.59 -12.91
N GLU A 122 -12.34 49.50 -13.54
CA GLU A 122 -11.68 48.26 -13.89
C GLU A 122 -10.23 48.28 -13.42
N LEU A 123 -9.83 47.27 -12.66
CA LEU A 123 -8.45 47.07 -12.19
C LEU A 123 -7.98 45.69 -12.60
N THR A 124 -6.68 45.55 -12.86
CA THR A 124 -6.08 44.26 -13.17
C THR A 124 -4.85 43.98 -12.31
N ALA A 125 -4.67 42.70 -11.96
CA ALA A 125 -3.44 42.15 -11.41
C ALA A 125 -2.90 41.07 -12.35
N THR A 126 -1.61 41.14 -12.65
CA THR A 126 -0.90 40.09 -13.39
C THR A 126 -0.25 39.12 -12.40
N ILE A 127 -0.53 37.82 -12.54
CA ILE A 127 0.08 36.76 -11.75
C ILE A 127 0.99 35.96 -12.67
N ASN A 128 2.30 36.13 -12.50
CA ASN A 128 3.32 35.35 -13.19
C ASN A 128 3.64 34.11 -12.36
N ILE A 129 3.37 32.93 -12.90
CA ILE A 129 3.52 31.67 -12.19
C ILE A 129 4.72 30.92 -12.76
N ASN A 130 5.68 30.66 -11.90
CA ASN A 130 6.88 29.91 -12.19
C ASN A 130 6.69 28.43 -11.82
N GLU A 131 7.41 27.56 -12.53
CA GLU A 131 7.46 26.13 -12.20
C GLU A 131 8.30 25.91 -10.95
N LEU A 132 7.91 24.95 -10.09
CA LEU A 132 8.74 24.55 -8.96
C LEU A 132 10.12 24.04 -9.44
N PRO A 133 11.22 24.48 -8.81
CA PRO A 133 12.55 23.97 -9.13
C PRO A 133 12.64 22.48 -8.80
N SER A 134 13.53 21.78 -9.51
CA SER A 134 13.89 20.42 -9.11
C SER A 134 14.60 20.45 -7.77
N ASP A 135 14.19 19.57 -6.86
CA ASP A 135 14.84 19.31 -5.57
C ASP A 135 15.53 17.94 -5.54
N ASN A 136 15.67 17.29 -6.70
CA ASN A 136 16.25 15.94 -6.87
C ASN A 136 15.53 14.85 -6.06
N ILE A 137 14.28 15.09 -5.64
CA ILE A 137 13.40 14.11 -5.01
C ILE A 137 12.33 13.71 -6.02
N THR A 138 12.36 12.45 -6.45
CA THR A 138 11.30 11.88 -7.29
C THR A 138 10.06 11.60 -6.44
N ARG A 139 8.87 11.91 -6.93
CA ARG A 139 7.61 11.70 -6.20
C ARG A 139 6.63 10.87 -7.01
N ILE A 140 6.20 9.75 -6.44
CA ILE A 140 5.34 8.77 -7.09
C ILE A 140 4.03 8.64 -6.29
N LEU A 141 2.89 8.87 -6.93
CA LEU A 141 1.57 8.60 -6.40
C LEU A 141 0.90 7.47 -7.18
N ALA A 142 0.44 6.43 -6.51
CA ALA A 142 -0.46 5.45 -7.10
C ALA A 142 -1.89 5.65 -6.64
N ILE A 143 -2.83 5.71 -7.59
CA ILE A 143 -4.26 5.59 -7.35
C ILE A 143 -4.64 4.14 -7.63
N GLY A 144 -4.91 3.37 -6.57
CA GLY A 144 -5.11 1.94 -6.73
C GLY A 144 -5.68 1.24 -5.50
N ASN A 145 -5.10 0.07 -5.21
CA ASN A 145 -5.64 -0.91 -4.28
C ASN A 145 -4.50 -1.82 -3.76
N SER A 146 -4.82 -3.06 -3.39
CA SER A 146 -3.83 -4.05 -2.91
C SER A 146 -2.77 -4.43 -3.95
N PHE A 147 -3.04 -4.26 -5.24
CA PHE A 147 -2.03 -4.53 -6.28
C PHE A 147 -1.00 -3.40 -6.41
N SER A 148 -1.39 -2.13 -6.15
CA SER A 148 -0.38 -1.06 -6.05
C SER A 148 0.41 -1.19 -4.76
N GLU A 149 -0.22 -1.60 -3.66
CA GLU A 149 0.47 -1.93 -2.40
C GLU A 149 1.57 -2.98 -2.61
N ASP A 150 1.23 -4.09 -3.27
CA ASP A 150 2.20 -5.15 -3.58
C ASP A 150 3.40 -4.64 -4.38
N ALA A 151 3.19 -3.69 -5.31
CA ALA A 151 4.25 -3.21 -6.19
C ALA A 151 5.14 -2.11 -5.57
N ILE A 152 4.57 -1.13 -4.86
CA ILE A 152 5.30 0.11 -4.53
C ILE A 152 5.58 0.32 -3.03
N GLU A 153 4.87 -0.36 -2.13
CA GLU A 153 4.96 -0.04 -0.70
C GLU A 153 6.09 -0.78 0.05
N ASN A 154 6.74 -1.75 -0.59
CA ASN A 154 7.65 -2.68 0.10
C ASN A 154 9.11 -2.46 -0.28
N TYR A 155 9.48 -2.69 -1.54
CA TYR A 155 10.88 -2.69 -1.96
C TYR A 155 11.29 -1.48 -2.79
N LEU A 156 10.35 -0.85 -3.50
CA LEU A 156 10.65 0.20 -4.48
C LEU A 156 11.40 1.39 -3.87
N HIS A 157 11.00 1.86 -2.68
CA HIS A 157 11.71 2.94 -1.99
C HIS A 157 13.18 2.55 -1.75
N SER A 158 13.41 1.40 -1.11
CA SER A 158 14.74 0.92 -0.76
C SER A 158 15.61 0.68 -2.01
N MET A 159 15.05 0.13 -3.09
CA MET A 159 15.73 -0.05 -4.39
C MET A 159 16.21 1.26 -4.99
N ILE A 160 15.38 2.31 -4.94
CA ILE A 160 15.74 3.63 -5.46
C ILE A 160 16.85 4.23 -4.59
N THR A 161 16.67 4.23 -3.27
CA THR A 161 17.65 4.82 -2.34
C THR A 161 19.00 4.10 -2.31
N ALA A 162 19.03 2.80 -2.58
CA ALA A 162 20.28 2.04 -2.67
C ALA A 162 21.17 2.50 -3.84
N THR A 163 20.60 3.21 -4.83
CA THR A 163 21.34 3.83 -5.94
C THR A 163 21.69 5.30 -5.72
N GLY A 164 21.43 5.83 -4.52
CA GLY A 164 21.71 7.22 -4.13
C GLY A 164 20.62 8.23 -4.49
N ASP A 165 19.54 7.80 -5.16
CA ASP A 165 18.40 8.64 -5.51
C ASP A 165 17.45 8.84 -4.31
N SER A 166 16.81 10.00 -4.21
CA SER A 166 15.79 10.28 -3.18
C SER A 166 14.38 10.17 -3.75
N VAL A 167 13.47 9.56 -3.00
CA VAL A 167 12.09 9.34 -3.45
C VAL A 167 11.07 9.53 -2.33
N ILE A 168 9.87 9.98 -2.70
CA ILE A 168 8.65 9.89 -1.89
C ILE A 168 7.67 9.02 -2.67
N ILE A 169 7.09 8.01 -2.01
CA ILE A 169 6.10 7.12 -2.61
C ILE A 169 4.82 7.22 -1.82
N ALA A 170 3.68 7.40 -2.49
CA ALA A 170 2.38 7.30 -1.85
C ALA A 170 1.46 6.35 -2.61
N ASN A 171 0.72 5.53 -1.85
CA ASN A 171 -0.37 4.72 -2.35
C ASN A 171 -1.69 5.25 -1.79
N LEU A 172 -2.60 5.62 -2.67
CA LEU A 172 -3.96 5.99 -2.33
C LEU A 172 -4.84 4.74 -2.40
N TYR A 173 -5.02 4.10 -1.25
CA TYR A 173 -5.48 2.71 -1.16
C TYR A 173 -6.96 2.59 -0.78
N ILE A 174 -7.69 1.78 -1.56
CA ILE A 174 -8.93 1.11 -1.16
C ILE A 174 -8.84 -0.35 -1.64
N GLY A 175 -9.06 -1.32 -0.74
CA GLY A 175 -9.02 -2.74 -1.10
C GLY A 175 -10.06 -3.07 -2.16
N GLY A 176 -9.65 -3.74 -3.25
CA GLY A 176 -10.55 -4.15 -4.34
C GLY A 176 -11.14 -3.02 -5.20
N SER A 177 -10.66 -1.78 -5.06
CA SER A 177 -11.17 -0.63 -5.81
C SER A 177 -10.91 -0.74 -7.32
N SER A 178 -11.94 -0.49 -8.13
CA SER A 178 -11.89 -0.38 -9.58
C SER A 178 -11.68 1.06 -10.05
N LEU A 179 -11.38 1.25 -11.34
CA LEU A 179 -11.37 2.59 -11.95
C LEU A 179 -12.72 3.30 -11.81
N GLN A 180 -13.84 2.56 -11.86
CA GLN A 180 -15.18 3.12 -11.67
C GLN A 180 -15.35 3.67 -10.24
N ASP A 181 -14.87 2.92 -9.23
CA ASP A 181 -14.93 3.37 -7.84
C ASP A 181 -14.10 4.64 -7.65
N HIS A 182 -12.90 4.69 -8.24
CA HIS A 182 -12.06 5.89 -8.21
C HIS A 182 -12.73 7.10 -8.86
N LEU A 183 -13.35 6.91 -10.03
CA LEU A 183 -14.09 7.95 -10.73
C LEU A 183 -15.27 8.48 -9.90
N THR A 184 -16.08 7.58 -9.33
CA THR A 184 -17.19 7.95 -8.45
C THR A 184 -16.69 8.74 -7.24
N ASN A 185 -15.65 8.24 -6.57
CA ASN A 185 -15.07 8.90 -5.40
C ASN A 185 -14.46 10.28 -5.74
N ALA A 186 -13.89 10.44 -6.94
CA ALA A 186 -13.37 11.71 -7.42
C ALA A 186 -14.49 12.73 -7.66
N LYS A 187 -15.55 12.34 -8.38
CA LYS A 187 -16.72 13.19 -8.66
C LYS A 187 -17.41 13.68 -7.39
N GLU A 188 -17.53 12.80 -6.41
CA GLU A 188 -18.22 13.09 -5.15
C GLU A 188 -17.27 13.63 -4.06
N ASN A 189 -15.97 13.80 -4.36
CA ASN A 189 -14.91 14.19 -3.43
C ASN A 189 -14.91 13.39 -2.11
N LYS A 190 -15.18 12.09 -2.20
CA LYS A 190 -15.27 11.20 -1.04
C LYS A 190 -13.91 11.05 -0.36
N SER A 191 -13.91 11.20 0.97
CA SER A 191 -12.73 11.00 1.82
C SER A 191 -12.72 9.58 2.39
N VAL A 192 -12.49 8.58 1.54
CA VAL A 192 -12.64 7.14 1.85
C VAL A 192 -11.34 6.33 1.70
N TYR A 193 -10.23 6.99 1.37
CA TYR A 193 -8.96 6.33 1.12
C TYR A 193 -8.10 6.25 2.37
N SER A 194 -7.35 5.15 2.47
CA SER A 194 -6.15 5.03 3.31
C SER A 194 -4.98 5.60 2.52
N TYR A 195 -4.53 6.82 2.87
CA TYR A 195 -3.39 7.45 2.20
C TYR A 195 -2.08 7.03 2.89
N ARG A 196 -1.29 6.21 2.20
CA ARG A 196 -0.10 5.55 2.75
C ARG A 196 1.14 6.10 2.08
N LYS A 197 1.94 6.87 2.80
CA LYS A 197 3.07 7.64 2.25
C LYS A 197 4.38 7.24 2.91
N ILE A 198 5.35 6.86 2.09
CA ILE A 198 6.74 6.61 2.46
C ILE A 198 7.51 7.90 2.20
N GLY A 199 7.98 8.54 3.27
CA GLY A 199 8.83 9.73 3.19
C GLY A 199 10.26 9.39 2.73
N THR A 200 11.09 10.41 2.48
CA THR A 200 12.49 10.23 2.03
C THR A 200 13.37 9.48 3.03
N ASN A 201 12.95 9.40 4.30
CA ASN A 201 13.60 8.61 5.34
C ASN A 201 13.17 7.14 5.35
N GLY A 202 12.35 6.70 4.38
CA GLY A 202 11.80 5.34 4.31
C GLY A 202 10.67 5.06 5.31
N VAL A 203 10.26 6.03 6.12
CA VAL A 203 9.18 5.84 7.10
C VAL A 203 7.83 5.94 6.40
N LYS A 204 7.02 4.89 6.55
CA LYS A 204 5.64 4.82 6.07
C LYS A 204 4.68 5.40 7.11
N VAL A 205 3.89 6.38 6.71
CA VAL A 205 2.80 7.00 7.50
C VAL A 205 1.47 6.77 6.79
N THR A 206 0.46 6.34 7.55
CA THR A 206 -0.90 6.15 7.05
C THR A 206 -1.82 7.24 7.58
N THR A 207 -2.58 7.88 6.69
CA THR A 207 -3.63 8.84 7.02
C THR A 207 -4.95 8.36 6.43
N GLU A 208 -5.90 8.00 7.29
CA GLU A 208 -7.24 7.58 6.88
C GLU A 208 -8.13 8.76 6.50
N ASN A 209 -9.29 8.47 5.89
CA ASN A 209 -10.27 9.46 5.45
C ASN A 209 -9.65 10.53 4.54
N PHE A 210 -8.89 10.09 3.55
CA PHE A 210 -8.28 10.94 2.54
C PHE A 210 -9.09 10.94 1.25
N SER A 211 -9.05 12.02 0.47
CA SER A 211 -9.69 12.12 -0.85
C SER A 211 -8.65 12.14 -1.97
N ILE A 212 -9.07 11.82 -3.21
CA ILE A 212 -8.20 11.93 -4.39
C ILE A 212 -7.69 13.37 -4.56
N GLU A 213 -8.54 14.38 -4.37
CA GLU A 213 -8.16 15.79 -4.48
C GLU A 213 -7.05 16.19 -3.51
N ARG A 214 -7.16 15.75 -2.24
CA ARG A 214 -6.10 15.96 -1.25
C ARG A 214 -4.81 15.25 -1.64
N ALA A 215 -4.89 14.03 -2.17
CA ALA A 215 -3.71 13.27 -2.58
C ALA A 215 -2.97 13.92 -3.75
N ILE A 216 -3.69 14.36 -4.78
CA ILE A 216 -3.12 15.03 -5.96
C ILE A 216 -2.41 16.33 -5.56
N THR A 217 -2.94 17.04 -4.57
CA THR A 217 -2.42 18.34 -4.14
C THR A 217 -1.43 18.26 -2.97
N ASP A 218 -1.18 17.07 -2.41
CA ASP A 218 -0.26 16.85 -1.29
C ASP A 218 1.21 17.08 -1.67
N GLN A 219 1.59 16.82 -2.92
CA GLN A 219 2.97 16.95 -3.41
C GLN A 219 3.02 17.37 -4.88
N ARG A 220 4.20 17.86 -5.31
CA ARG A 220 4.54 18.01 -6.74
C ARG A 220 4.85 16.64 -7.36
N TRP A 221 3.83 15.83 -7.63
CA TRP A 221 4.02 14.48 -8.15
C TRP A 221 4.76 14.47 -9.49
N ASP A 222 5.90 13.76 -9.57
CA ASP A 222 6.60 13.52 -10.83
C ASP A 222 5.90 12.40 -11.62
N TYR A 223 5.34 11.42 -10.91
CA TYR A 223 4.59 10.31 -11.48
C TYR A 223 3.24 10.12 -10.76
N ILE A 224 2.16 9.98 -11.53
CA ILE A 224 0.85 9.54 -11.02
C ILE A 224 0.39 8.32 -11.81
N SER A 225 0.13 7.20 -11.12
CA SER A 225 -0.29 5.95 -11.76
C SER A 225 -1.77 5.64 -11.60
N PHE A 226 -2.30 4.97 -12.63
CA PHE A 226 -3.63 4.35 -12.64
C PHE A 226 -3.53 2.84 -12.86
N GLN A 227 -4.50 2.11 -12.35
CA GLN A 227 -4.68 0.68 -12.60
C GLN A 227 -6.16 0.29 -12.48
N GLN A 228 -6.53 -0.82 -13.11
CA GLN A 228 -7.84 -1.44 -12.91
C GLN A 228 -7.80 -2.46 -11.77
N VAL A 229 -8.97 -2.78 -11.21
CA VAL A 229 -9.14 -3.94 -10.33
C VAL A 229 -8.86 -5.25 -11.08
N SER A 230 -8.26 -6.22 -10.42
CA SER A 230 -7.64 -7.38 -11.09
C SER A 230 -8.61 -8.29 -11.85
N GLN A 231 -9.87 -8.44 -11.41
CA GLN A 231 -10.86 -9.22 -12.16
C GLN A 231 -11.25 -8.56 -13.50
N ASN A 232 -11.06 -7.25 -13.62
CA ASN A 232 -11.43 -6.45 -14.80
C ASN A 232 -10.20 -5.99 -15.60
N SER A 233 -8.97 -6.30 -15.18
CA SER A 233 -7.75 -5.75 -15.78
C SER A 233 -7.50 -6.20 -17.22
N GLY A 234 -8.08 -7.32 -17.65
CA GLY A 234 -8.09 -7.74 -19.05
C GLY A 234 -9.33 -7.31 -19.85
N GLN A 235 -10.23 -6.52 -19.27
CA GLN A 235 -11.47 -6.10 -19.92
C GLN A 235 -11.37 -4.64 -20.37
N PHE A 236 -10.90 -4.42 -21.60
CA PHE A 236 -10.66 -3.08 -22.16
C PHE A 236 -11.86 -2.12 -22.05
N SER A 237 -13.09 -2.60 -22.23
CA SER A 237 -14.30 -1.76 -22.12
C SER A 237 -14.42 -1.06 -20.76
N THR A 238 -13.95 -1.70 -19.68
CA THR A 238 -13.95 -1.11 -18.34
C THR A 238 -12.99 0.07 -18.22
N TYR A 239 -11.87 0.05 -18.94
CA TYR A 239 -10.96 1.19 -19.06
C TYR A 239 -11.56 2.28 -19.95
N GLN A 240 -12.09 1.90 -21.12
CA GLN A 240 -12.69 2.82 -22.08
C GLN A 240 -13.78 3.69 -21.45
N ASN A 241 -14.59 3.11 -20.57
CA ASN A 241 -15.71 3.80 -19.93
C ASN A 241 -15.31 4.67 -18.73
N THR A 242 -14.09 4.55 -18.19
CA THR A 242 -13.74 5.16 -16.89
C THR A 242 -12.42 5.94 -16.88
N LEU A 243 -11.38 5.43 -17.54
CA LEU A 243 -10.05 6.01 -17.49
C LEU A 243 -9.99 7.44 -18.05
N PRO A 244 -10.63 7.79 -19.19
CA PRO A 244 -10.58 9.15 -19.74
C PRO A 244 -11.08 10.22 -18.75
N GLU A 245 -12.23 10.00 -18.14
CA GLU A 245 -12.83 10.98 -17.24
C GLU A 245 -12.08 11.08 -15.90
N LEU A 246 -11.62 9.95 -15.36
CA LEU A 246 -10.78 9.95 -14.16
C LEU A 246 -9.45 10.66 -14.44
N PHE A 247 -8.82 10.39 -15.58
CA PHE A 247 -7.59 11.06 -16.00
C PHE A 247 -7.80 12.57 -16.11
N GLU A 248 -8.88 13.02 -16.75
CA GLU A 248 -9.19 14.44 -16.89
C GLU A 248 -9.39 15.10 -15.51
N TYR A 249 -10.11 14.44 -14.59
CA TYR A 249 -10.28 14.91 -13.22
C TYR A 249 -8.92 15.11 -12.53
N VAL A 250 -8.03 14.12 -12.64
CA VAL A 250 -6.69 14.17 -12.03
C VAL A 250 -5.86 15.26 -12.69
N GLN A 251 -5.75 15.24 -14.01
CA GLN A 251 -4.94 16.16 -14.78
C GLN A 251 -5.30 17.60 -14.43
N ASN A 252 -6.58 17.96 -14.44
CA ASN A 252 -7.06 19.32 -14.14
C ASN A 252 -6.74 19.82 -12.73
N ARG A 253 -6.38 18.94 -11.79
CA ARG A 253 -6.02 19.29 -10.40
C ARG A 253 -4.53 19.18 -10.10
N VAL A 254 -3.75 18.55 -10.99
CA VAL A 254 -2.29 18.53 -10.88
C VAL A 254 -1.74 19.92 -11.17
N PHE A 255 -0.93 20.41 -10.24
CA PHE A 255 -0.30 21.73 -10.30
C PHE A 255 1.13 21.69 -10.90
N TYR A 256 1.78 20.52 -10.88
CA TYR A 256 3.10 20.37 -11.49
C TYR A 256 2.97 20.03 -12.98
N SER A 257 3.44 20.92 -13.86
CA SER A 257 3.16 20.78 -15.30
C SER A 257 3.92 19.64 -15.97
N LYS A 258 4.99 19.15 -15.33
CA LYS A 258 5.85 18.07 -15.81
C LYS A 258 5.48 16.69 -15.27
N THR A 259 4.37 16.57 -14.54
CA THR A 259 3.89 15.26 -14.06
C THR A 259 3.70 14.30 -15.23
N LYS A 260 4.29 13.12 -15.10
CA LYS A 260 4.12 12.00 -16.03
C LYS A 260 3.04 11.07 -15.50
N TYR A 261 2.21 10.55 -16.41
CA TYR A 261 1.15 9.61 -16.07
C TYR A 261 1.57 8.19 -16.40
N VAL A 262 1.24 7.28 -15.50
CA VAL A 262 1.67 5.89 -15.53
C VAL A 262 0.45 4.99 -15.61
N LEU A 263 0.48 3.97 -16.46
CA LEU A 263 -0.47 2.86 -16.40
C LEU A 263 0.24 1.63 -15.84
N HIS A 264 -0.20 1.14 -14.70
CA HIS A 264 0.35 -0.08 -14.11
C HIS A 264 -0.37 -1.30 -14.72
N GLN A 265 0.32 -2.00 -15.62
CA GLN A 265 -0.13 -3.28 -16.15
C GLN A 265 0.08 -4.35 -15.07
N THR A 266 -1.01 -4.78 -14.45
CA THR A 266 -1.01 -5.80 -13.38
C THR A 266 -0.84 -7.22 -13.94
N TRP A 267 -0.82 -8.22 -13.08
CA TRP A 267 -0.54 -9.62 -13.43
C TRP A 267 -1.80 -10.49 -13.49
N ALA A 268 -1.70 -11.59 -14.24
CA ALA A 268 -2.67 -12.67 -14.22
C ALA A 268 -2.61 -13.45 -12.90
N TYR A 269 -3.72 -14.04 -12.51
CA TYR A 269 -3.81 -14.91 -11.33
C TYR A 269 -2.99 -16.21 -11.51
N ALA A 270 -2.70 -16.87 -10.39
CA ALA A 270 -2.12 -18.22 -10.41
C ALA A 270 -3.08 -19.20 -11.09
N GLN A 271 -2.54 -20.26 -11.72
CA GLN A 271 -3.30 -21.31 -12.40
C GLN A 271 -4.30 -21.99 -11.46
N ASN A 272 -3.95 -22.14 -10.18
CA ASN A 272 -4.81 -22.73 -9.15
C ASN A 272 -5.71 -21.72 -8.43
N SER A 273 -5.81 -20.48 -8.92
CA SER A 273 -6.60 -19.45 -8.25
C SER A 273 -8.07 -19.81 -8.18
N THR A 274 -8.63 -19.74 -6.97
CA THR A 274 -10.05 -19.96 -6.73
C THR A 274 -10.88 -18.70 -6.87
N HIS A 275 -10.25 -17.52 -7.00
CA HIS A 275 -10.91 -16.22 -7.07
C HIS A 275 -11.97 -16.16 -8.19
N ASP A 276 -13.21 -15.77 -7.87
CA ASP A 276 -14.33 -15.81 -8.82
C ASP A 276 -14.13 -14.93 -10.04
N GLY A 277 -13.40 -13.83 -9.90
CA GLY A 277 -12.99 -12.97 -11.01
C GLY A 277 -12.20 -13.69 -12.10
N PHE A 278 -11.61 -14.85 -11.80
CA PHE A 278 -10.88 -15.65 -12.79
C PHE A 278 -11.81 -16.30 -13.83
N ASN A 279 -13.10 -16.45 -13.51
CA ASN A 279 -14.12 -16.95 -14.44
C ASN A 279 -14.23 -16.06 -15.69
N ASN A 280 -13.93 -14.76 -15.57
CA ASN A 280 -13.89 -13.81 -16.70
C ASN A 280 -12.90 -14.22 -17.80
N TYR A 281 -11.94 -15.07 -17.47
CA TYR A 281 -10.86 -15.54 -18.35
C TYR A 281 -10.86 -17.07 -18.48
N GLY A 282 -12.00 -17.72 -18.19
CA GLY A 282 -12.12 -19.17 -18.27
C GLY A 282 -11.26 -19.94 -17.24
N ARG A 283 -10.84 -19.28 -16.16
CA ARG A 283 -9.84 -19.79 -15.20
C ARG A 283 -8.52 -20.22 -15.86
N ASP A 284 -8.13 -19.53 -16.93
CA ASP A 284 -6.89 -19.78 -17.64
C ASP A 284 -5.92 -18.59 -17.49
N GLN A 285 -4.73 -18.88 -16.95
CA GLN A 285 -3.73 -17.86 -16.63
C GLN A 285 -3.23 -17.13 -17.87
N LEU A 286 -2.98 -17.87 -18.96
CA LEU A 286 -2.42 -17.29 -20.18
C LEU A 286 -3.45 -16.42 -20.90
N THR A 287 -4.72 -16.85 -20.90
CA THR A 287 -5.85 -16.07 -21.39
C THR A 287 -5.99 -14.76 -20.62
N MET A 288 -5.92 -14.81 -19.28
CA MET A 288 -5.95 -13.61 -18.45
C MET A 288 -4.75 -12.69 -18.72
N TYR A 289 -3.53 -13.24 -18.79
CA TYR A 289 -2.32 -12.47 -19.09
C TYR A 289 -2.44 -11.73 -20.44
N ASN A 290 -2.79 -12.46 -21.51
CA ASN A 290 -2.92 -11.87 -22.84
C ASN A 290 -4.00 -10.78 -22.88
N ALA A 291 -5.13 -11.00 -22.20
CA ALA A 291 -6.20 -10.01 -22.10
C ALA A 291 -5.73 -8.74 -21.36
N ILE A 292 -4.96 -8.88 -20.27
CA ILE A 292 -4.39 -7.74 -19.53
C ILE A 292 -3.42 -6.95 -20.39
N VAL A 293 -2.54 -7.64 -21.14
CA VAL A 293 -1.59 -6.99 -22.05
C VAL A 293 -2.32 -6.19 -23.13
N ASP A 294 -3.32 -6.78 -23.80
CA ASP A 294 -4.13 -6.09 -24.81
C ASP A 294 -4.86 -4.88 -24.21
N ALA A 295 -5.55 -5.07 -23.09
CA ALA A 295 -6.34 -4.03 -22.45
C ALA A 295 -5.44 -2.86 -22.01
N ALA A 296 -4.28 -3.13 -21.40
CA ALA A 296 -3.33 -2.11 -20.99
C ALA A 296 -2.73 -1.35 -22.19
N ASP A 297 -2.36 -2.05 -23.27
CA ASP A 297 -1.84 -1.41 -24.48
C ASP A 297 -2.87 -0.45 -25.10
N ARG A 298 -4.12 -0.91 -25.23
CA ARG A 298 -5.20 -0.09 -25.77
C ARG A 298 -5.58 1.05 -24.83
N ALA A 299 -5.63 0.80 -23.52
CA ALA A 299 -5.97 1.82 -22.52
C ALA A 299 -4.90 2.93 -22.45
N SER A 300 -3.62 2.58 -22.64
CA SER A 300 -2.53 3.56 -22.69
C SER A 300 -2.66 4.58 -23.82
N LYS A 301 -3.48 4.29 -24.84
CA LYS A 301 -3.75 5.16 -26.00
C LYS A 301 -5.03 6.00 -25.83
N LEU A 302 -5.83 5.74 -24.79
CA LEU A 302 -7.06 6.51 -24.52
C LEU A 302 -6.77 7.90 -23.94
N VAL A 303 -5.67 8.01 -23.20
CA VAL A 303 -5.23 9.24 -22.52
C VAL A 303 -3.72 9.37 -22.65
N PRO A 304 -3.14 10.57 -22.41
CA PRO A 304 -1.68 10.79 -22.43
C PRO A 304 -0.89 10.02 -21.34
N ILE A 305 -0.78 8.70 -21.44
CA ILE A 305 0.10 7.87 -20.61
C ILE A 305 1.54 8.01 -21.11
N ASN A 306 2.46 8.32 -20.21
CA ASN A 306 3.88 8.45 -20.49
C ASN A 306 4.64 7.13 -20.32
N VAL A 307 4.22 6.30 -19.36
CA VAL A 307 4.89 5.03 -19.04
C VAL A 307 3.84 3.95 -18.77
N VAL A 308 4.00 2.78 -19.39
CA VAL A 308 3.30 1.56 -18.96
C VAL A 308 4.30 0.73 -18.17
N VAL A 309 4.00 0.43 -16.90
CA VAL A 309 4.85 -0.42 -16.07
C VAL A 309 4.40 -1.88 -16.25
N PRO A 310 5.20 -2.76 -16.87
CA PRO A 310 4.77 -4.08 -17.32
C PRO A 310 4.89 -5.16 -16.23
N SER A 311 4.38 -4.89 -15.02
CA SER A 311 4.47 -5.85 -13.90
C SER A 311 3.86 -7.20 -14.25
N GLY A 312 2.76 -7.21 -15.02
CA GLY A 312 2.14 -8.45 -15.49
C GLY A 312 3.06 -9.33 -16.31
N THR A 313 3.77 -8.72 -17.27
CA THR A 313 4.77 -9.43 -18.06
C THR A 313 5.96 -9.84 -17.22
N ALA A 314 6.41 -9.03 -16.26
CA ALA A 314 7.50 -9.40 -15.35
C ALA A 314 7.17 -10.65 -14.53
N ILE A 315 5.98 -10.69 -13.92
CA ILE A 315 5.50 -11.90 -13.21
C ILE A 315 5.42 -13.09 -14.15
N GLN A 316 4.90 -12.91 -15.38
CA GLN A 316 4.80 -14.01 -16.33
C GLN A 316 6.16 -14.52 -16.82
N ASN A 317 7.17 -13.65 -16.96
CA ASN A 317 8.57 -14.04 -17.19
C ASN A 317 9.08 -14.85 -16.00
N GLY A 318 8.88 -14.36 -14.77
CA GLY A 318 9.25 -15.05 -13.54
C GLY A 318 8.66 -16.47 -13.47
N ARG A 319 7.40 -16.65 -13.88
CA ARG A 319 6.72 -17.97 -13.91
C ARG A 319 7.37 -18.99 -14.84
N THR A 320 8.20 -18.56 -15.78
CA THR A 320 8.96 -19.47 -16.65
C THR A 320 10.22 -20.05 -15.98
N THR A 321 10.59 -19.55 -14.81
CA THR A 321 11.81 -19.95 -14.07
C THR A 321 11.58 -21.20 -13.21
N PHE A 322 12.59 -21.62 -12.46
CA PHE A 322 12.51 -22.65 -11.43
C PHE A 322 11.45 -22.33 -10.37
N TRP A 323 11.14 -21.04 -10.17
CA TRP A 323 10.13 -20.62 -9.19
C TRP A 323 8.72 -21.06 -9.59
N GLY A 324 8.48 -21.24 -10.89
CA GLY A 324 7.18 -21.67 -11.43
C GLY A 324 6.04 -20.70 -11.04
N ASP A 325 4.84 -21.25 -10.86
CA ASP A 325 3.63 -20.46 -10.58
C ASP A 325 3.45 -20.06 -9.10
N ASN A 326 4.56 -19.80 -8.39
CA ASN A 326 4.55 -19.48 -6.96
C ASN A 326 4.77 -17.98 -6.67
N PHE A 327 4.36 -17.10 -7.59
CA PHE A 327 4.47 -15.64 -7.41
C PHE A 327 3.27 -15.04 -6.66
N ASN A 328 2.35 -15.87 -6.15
CA ASN A 328 1.14 -15.44 -5.48
C ASN A 328 0.99 -16.08 -4.10
N ARG A 329 0.50 -15.31 -3.12
CA ARG A 329 0.28 -15.79 -1.74
C ARG A 329 -1.11 -16.39 -1.50
N ASP A 330 -2.07 -16.01 -2.32
CA ASP A 330 -3.50 -16.38 -2.20
C ASP A 330 -4.15 -16.61 -3.58
N GLY A 331 -3.33 -16.92 -4.59
CA GLY A 331 -3.75 -17.15 -5.96
C GLY A 331 -3.90 -15.88 -6.81
N TYR A 332 -3.80 -14.68 -6.23
CA TYR A 332 -3.92 -13.44 -7.02
C TYR A 332 -3.07 -12.28 -6.53
N HIS A 333 -2.92 -12.07 -5.22
CA HIS A 333 -1.93 -11.11 -4.72
C HIS A 333 -0.53 -11.70 -4.73
N LEU A 334 0.50 -10.85 -4.80
CA LEU A 334 1.87 -11.32 -4.92
C LEU A 334 2.38 -12.01 -3.66
N ASP A 335 3.26 -12.98 -3.85
CA ASP A 335 4.14 -13.48 -2.80
C ASP A 335 4.84 -12.29 -2.11
N LEU A 336 4.92 -12.33 -0.77
CA LEU A 336 5.39 -11.21 0.04
C LEU A 336 6.88 -10.91 -0.18
N ASN A 337 7.63 -11.87 -0.71
CA ASN A 337 9.05 -11.74 -0.97
C ASN A 337 9.31 -11.54 -2.47
N VAL A 338 9.48 -12.62 -3.23
CA VAL A 338 9.96 -12.58 -4.62
C VAL A 338 8.95 -11.92 -5.56
N GLY A 339 7.65 -12.11 -5.32
CA GLY A 339 6.60 -11.49 -6.11
C GLY A 339 6.65 -9.97 -6.02
N ARG A 340 6.55 -9.44 -4.79
CA ARG A 340 6.64 -7.99 -4.55
C ARG A 340 7.98 -7.40 -5.01
N TYR A 341 9.10 -8.12 -4.85
CA TYR A 341 10.41 -7.66 -5.30
C TYR A 341 10.49 -7.55 -6.83
N LEU A 342 9.97 -8.53 -7.55
CA LEU A 342 9.90 -8.53 -9.02
C LEU A 342 9.04 -7.36 -9.54
N ALA A 343 7.89 -7.09 -8.93
CA ALA A 343 7.07 -5.93 -9.27
C ALA A 343 7.82 -4.62 -9.00
N ALA A 344 8.46 -4.47 -7.84
CA ALA A 344 9.25 -3.28 -7.51
C ALA A 344 10.43 -3.08 -8.47
N CYS A 345 11.12 -4.16 -8.89
CA CYS A 345 12.17 -4.10 -9.90
C CYS A 345 11.67 -3.52 -11.22
N THR A 346 10.47 -3.96 -11.63
CA THR A 346 9.83 -3.53 -12.88
C THR A 346 9.45 -2.05 -12.82
N TRP A 347 8.92 -1.60 -11.68
CA TRP A 347 8.62 -0.19 -11.43
C TRP A 347 9.88 0.67 -11.44
N TYR A 348 10.95 0.23 -10.79
CA TYR A 348 12.24 0.93 -10.78
C TYR A 348 12.75 1.17 -12.20
N GLU A 349 12.87 0.10 -13.01
CA GLU A 349 13.45 0.24 -14.34
C GLU A 349 12.54 1.04 -15.29
N ALA A 350 11.22 0.79 -15.25
CA ALA A 350 10.28 1.49 -16.12
C ALA A 350 10.20 3.01 -15.85
N LEU A 351 10.29 3.45 -14.59
CA LEU A 351 10.19 4.87 -14.25
C LEU A 351 11.52 5.63 -14.43
N PHE A 352 12.64 4.99 -14.13
CA PHE A 352 13.95 5.65 -14.13
C PHE A 352 14.75 5.43 -15.41
N GLY A 353 14.37 4.45 -16.25
CA GLY A 353 15.13 4.08 -17.45
C GLY A 353 16.53 3.55 -17.12
N LYS A 354 16.77 3.15 -15.87
CA LYS A 354 18.01 2.54 -15.39
C LYS A 354 17.78 1.04 -15.26
N SER A 355 18.68 0.23 -15.79
CA SER A 355 18.57 -1.23 -15.64
C SER A 355 18.51 -1.60 -14.15
N VAL A 356 17.58 -2.48 -13.80
CA VAL A 356 17.47 -3.01 -12.43
C VAL A 356 18.45 -4.15 -12.17
N VAL A 357 19.02 -4.75 -13.23
CA VAL A 357 20.06 -5.77 -13.11
C VAL A 357 21.29 -5.17 -12.46
N GLY A 358 21.71 -5.75 -11.33
CA GLY A 358 22.81 -5.25 -10.52
C GLY A 358 22.42 -4.14 -9.54
N ASN A 359 21.12 -3.87 -9.33
CA ASN A 359 20.69 -2.97 -8.27
C ASN A 359 21.23 -3.48 -6.91
N PRO A 360 21.86 -2.61 -6.09
CA PRO A 360 22.57 -3.04 -4.88
C PRO A 360 21.65 -3.30 -3.67
N PHE A 361 20.34 -3.05 -3.77
CA PHE A 361 19.41 -3.30 -2.68
C PHE A 361 19.26 -4.81 -2.40
N ASN A 362 19.57 -5.19 -1.16
CA ASN A 362 19.45 -6.55 -0.66
C ASN A 362 18.58 -6.56 0.63
N PRO A 363 17.37 -7.17 0.60
CA PRO A 363 16.50 -7.26 1.78
C PRO A 363 16.93 -8.33 2.79
N GLY A 364 17.99 -9.10 2.52
CA GLY A 364 18.53 -10.14 3.39
C GLY A 364 18.10 -11.56 2.98
N LEU A 365 18.93 -12.55 3.33
CA LEU A 365 18.83 -13.94 2.86
C LEU A 365 17.52 -14.65 3.22
N PHE A 366 16.89 -14.31 4.34
CA PHE A 366 15.61 -14.90 4.75
C PHE A 366 14.41 -14.29 4.04
N SER A 367 14.56 -13.11 3.44
CA SER A 367 13.58 -12.55 2.53
C SER A 367 13.83 -13.04 1.10
N LEU A 368 15.05 -12.82 0.58
CA LEU A 368 15.45 -13.23 -0.77
C LEU A 368 16.89 -13.73 -0.77
N SER A 369 17.12 -14.91 -1.36
CA SER A 369 18.45 -15.39 -1.71
C SER A 369 19.02 -14.63 -2.91
N PRO A 370 20.35 -14.69 -3.13
CA PRO A 370 20.99 -14.07 -4.28
C PRO A 370 20.37 -14.50 -5.62
N ILE A 371 20.07 -15.79 -5.79
CA ILE A 371 19.50 -16.32 -7.04
C ILE A 371 18.06 -15.85 -7.27
N GLU A 372 17.26 -15.66 -6.22
CA GLU A 372 15.91 -15.09 -6.34
C GLU A 372 15.95 -13.62 -6.75
N MET A 373 16.86 -12.83 -6.15
CA MET A 373 17.04 -11.43 -6.54
C MET A 373 17.52 -11.30 -7.97
N GLU A 374 18.54 -12.07 -8.36
CA GLU A 374 19.09 -12.08 -9.72
C GLU A 374 18.02 -12.46 -10.75
N MET A 375 17.30 -13.55 -10.51
CA MET A 375 16.19 -14.00 -11.36
C MET A 375 15.12 -12.90 -11.50
N ALA A 376 14.70 -12.28 -10.40
CA ALA A 376 13.67 -11.25 -10.41
C ALA A 376 14.13 -9.98 -11.15
N GLN A 377 15.39 -9.57 -10.97
CA GLN A 377 15.95 -8.43 -11.70
C GLN A 377 15.97 -8.69 -13.21
N HIS A 378 16.43 -9.87 -13.64
CA HIS A 378 16.43 -10.22 -15.06
C HIS A 378 15.04 -10.40 -15.66
N ALA A 379 14.08 -10.95 -14.91
CA ALA A 379 12.70 -11.09 -15.35
C ALA A 379 12.02 -9.72 -15.53
N ALA A 380 12.25 -8.78 -14.60
CA ALA A 380 11.80 -7.39 -14.70
C ALA A 380 12.43 -6.67 -15.89
N HIS A 381 13.75 -6.77 -16.04
CA HIS A 381 14.49 -6.16 -17.15
C HIS A 381 13.97 -6.65 -18.52
N ALA A 382 13.80 -7.98 -18.67
CA ALA A 382 13.22 -8.56 -19.87
C ALA A 382 11.79 -8.07 -20.14
N ALA A 383 10.99 -7.85 -19.11
CA ALA A 383 9.64 -7.31 -19.25
C ALA A 383 9.65 -5.83 -19.66
N VAL A 384 10.60 -5.01 -19.19
CA VAL A 384 10.71 -3.62 -19.64
C VAL A 384 11.14 -3.55 -21.11
N LEU A 385 12.04 -4.44 -21.54
CA LEU A 385 12.45 -4.53 -22.95
C LEU A 385 11.33 -5.07 -23.86
N ASN A 386 10.58 -6.07 -23.39
CA ASN A 386 9.53 -6.75 -24.15
C ASN A 386 8.18 -6.75 -23.38
N PRO A 387 7.53 -5.59 -23.18
CA PRO A 387 6.42 -5.43 -22.23
C PRO A 387 5.12 -6.16 -22.58
N LYS A 388 5.06 -6.77 -23.76
CA LYS A 388 3.86 -7.40 -24.33
C LYS A 388 4.05 -8.89 -24.64
N ALA A 389 5.20 -9.46 -24.28
CA ALA A 389 5.53 -10.84 -24.60
C ALA A 389 6.27 -11.50 -23.45
N ILE A 390 5.94 -12.76 -23.21
CA ILE A 390 6.65 -13.59 -22.23
C ILE A 390 8.05 -13.88 -22.78
N THR A 391 9.07 -13.52 -22.01
CA THR A 391 10.44 -13.93 -22.24
C THR A 391 10.71 -15.19 -21.44
N ASP A 392 11.13 -16.27 -22.10
CA ASP A 392 11.49 -17.51 -21.43
C ASP A 392 12.85 -17.37 -20.72
N MET A 393 12.82 -17.45 -19.39
CA MET A 393 13.99 -17.24 -18.53
C MET A 393 14.86 -18.50 -18.45
N THR A 394 15.39 -18.92 -19.60
CA THR A 394 16.13 -20.18 -19.80
C THR A 394 17.30 -20.37 -18.81
N ALA A 395 18.03 -19.30 -18.48
CA ALA A 395 19.12 -19.32 -17.52
C ALA A 395 18.69 -19.66 -16.07
N TYR A 396 17.41 -19.48 -15.76
CA TYR A 396 16.85 -19.67 -14.41
C TYR A 396 15.85 -20.83 -14.38
N LYS A 397 15.99 -21.85 -15.23
CA LYS A 397 15.09 -23.03 -15.23
C LYS A 397 15.33 -23.98 -14.05
N THR A 398 16.53 -23.94 -13.47
CA THR A 398 16.94 -24.84 -12.39
C THR A 398 17.75 -24.09 -11.37
N ILE A 399 17.64 -24.51 -10.10
CA ILE A 399 18.58 -24.11 -9.05
C ILE A 399 19.54 -25.23 -8.73
N SER A 400 20.81 -24.86 -8.56
CA SER A 400 21.75 -25.68 -7.80
C SER A 400 21.46 -25.46 -6.32
N SER A 401 20.60 -26.29 -5.73
CA SER A 401 20.41 -26.28 -4.28
C SER A 401 21.53 -27.07 -3.62
N ALA A 402 22.11 -26.54 -2.53
CA ALA A 402 22.96 -27.33 -1.65
C ALA A 402 22.20 -28.59 -1.19
N ALA A 403 22.93 -29.66 -0.88
CA ALA A 403 22.32 -30.83 -0.28
C ALA A 403 21.55 -30.39 0.98
N PHE A 404 20.29 -30.82 1.11
CA PHE A 404 19.54 -30.60 2.33
C PHE A 404 20.23 -31.38 3.46
N VAL A 405 20.99 -30.66 4.27
CA VAL A 405 21.77 -31.16 5.43
C VAL A 405 21.43 -30.41 6.71
N ASN A 406 21.06 -29.14 6.59
CA ASN A 406 20.68 -28.28 7.69
C ASN A 406 19.18 -28.41 8.02
N PRO A 407 18.77 -28.17 9.28
CA PRO A 407 17.36 -28.11 9.64
C PRO A 407 16.58 -27.02 8.89
N VAL A 408 15.32 -27.32 8.58
CA VAL A 408 14.31 -26.34 8.14
C VAL A 408 13.32 -26.13 9.29
N PHE A 409 13.02 -24.87 9.59
CA PHE A 409 12.03 -24.49 10.58
C PHE A 409 10.83 -23.81 9.92
N VAL A 410 9.62 -24.17 10.35
CA VAL A 410 8.35 -23.66 9.82
C VAL A 410 7.53 -23.05 10.96
N ASP A 411 7.12 -21.80 10.78
CA ASP A 411 6.16 -21.07 11.62
C ASP A 411 4.77 -21.24 10.98
N VAL A 412 3.93 -22.07 11.60
CA VAL A 412 2.69 -22.60 11.01
C VAL A 412 1.51 -21.65 11.17
N ALA A 413 1.72 -20.39 11.59
CA ALA A 413 0.68 -19.37 11.59
C ALA A 413 1.29 -17.97 11.59
N GLN A 414 2.28 -17.76 10.72
CA GLN A 414 3.10 -16.57 10.74
C GLN A 414 2.26 -15.32 10.43
N SER A 415 2.26 -14.36 11.36
CA SER A 415 1.62 -13.05 11.17
C SER A 415 2.61 -11.95 10.79
N ALA A 416 3.90 -12.15 11.05
CA ALA A 416 4.99 -11.26 10.64
C ALA A 416 6.26 -12.09 10.40
N PRO A 417 7.13 -11.71 9.44
CA PRO A 417 8.36 -12.45 9.16
C PRO A 417 9.23 -12.62 10.41
N VAL A 418 9.70 -13.85 10.63
CA VAL A 418 10.63 -14.21 11.71
C VAL A 418 11.90 -14.79 11.11
N PHE A 419 13.06 -14.20 11.42
CA PHE A 419 14.36 -14.69 10.95
C PHE A 419 14.59 -16.15 11.37
N GLY A 420 15.02 -17.01 10.45
CA GLY A 420 15.22 -18.43 10.70
C GLY A 420 13.98 -19.30 10.44
N TRP A 421 12.82 -18.71 10.14
CA TRP A 421 11.53 -19.44 10.06
C TRP A 421 10.82 -19.22 8.73
N ASN A 422 10.41 -20.33 8.10
CA ASN A 422 9.55 -20.31 6.92
C ASN A 422 8.10 -20.09 7.37
N GLY A 423 7.48 -18.99 6.95
CA GLY A 423 6.14 -18.62 7.38
C GLY A 423 5.03 -19.24 6.55
N LEU A 424 4.13 -19.99 7.18
CA LEU A 424 2.85 -20.38 6.61
C LEU A 424 1.79 -19.37 7.04
N THR A 425 1.18 -18.67 6.09
CA THR A 425 0.39 -17.45 6.36
C THR A 425 -1.11 -17.61 6.18
N SER A 426 -1.57 -18.73 5.65
CA SER A 426 -2.99 -19.07 5.53
C SER A 426 -3.28 -20.51 5.98
N PRO A 427 -4.37 -20.77 6.72
CA PRO A 427 -4.77 -22.13 7.14
C PRO A 427 -5.50 -22.94 6.06
N VAL A 428 -5.73 -22.34 4.88
CA VAL A 428 -6.58 -22.89 3.81
C VAL A 428 -5.79 -23.85 2.91
N GLU A 429 -6.46 -24.87 2.40
CA GLU A 429 -5.94 -25.78 1.38
C GLU A 429 -5.37 -25.04 0.16
N GLY A 430 -4.27 -25.55 -0.39
CA GLY A 430 -3.51 -24.93 -1.49
C GLY A 430 -2.43 -23.95 -1.05
N THR A 431 -2.47 -23.43 0.18
CA THR A 431 -1.41 -22.57 0.72
C THR A 431 -0.06 -23.30 0.67
N THR A 432 0.91 -22.72 -0.01
CA THR A 432 2.20 -23.37 -0.33
C THR A 432 3.36 -22.45 0.02
N ILE A 433 4.41 -23.03 0.63
CA ILE A 433 5.74 -22.43 0.72
C ILE A 433 6.63 -23.23 -0.24
N PRO A 434 6.96 -22.68 -1.43
CA PRO A 434 7.91 -23.32 -2.32
C PRO A 434 9.33 -23.14 -1.76
N PHE A 435 10.25 -24.03 -2.12
CA PHE A 435 11.69 -23.89 -1.84
C PHE A 435 12.02 -23.45 -0.40
N LEU A 436 11.59 -24.24 0.60
CA LEU A 436 11.84 -23.96 2.01
C LEU A 436 13.31 -23.61 2.26
N ARG A 437 13.55 -22.59 3.07
CA ARG A 437 14.89 -22.19 3.50
C ARG A 437 15.34 -23.01 4.70
N ASP A 438 16.60 -23.43 4.69
CA ASP A 438 17.22 -23.96 5.90
C ASP A 438 17.46 -22.87 6.95
N GLN A 439 17.95 -23.26 8.13
CA GLN A 439 18.24 -22.35 9.24
C GLN A 439 19.29 -21.26 8.92
N ASP A 440 20.04 -21.40 7.83
CA ASP A 440 21.04 -20.42 7.38
C ASP A 440 20.49 -19.52 6.24
N GLY A 441 19.27 -19.79 5.76
CA GLY A 441 18.59 -19.03 4.72
C GLY A 441 18.76 -19.60 3.31
N ASN A 442 19.47 -20.73 3.15
CA ASN A 442 19.71 -21.35 1.86
C ASN A 442 18.44 -22.03 1.34
N LEU A 443 18.13 -21.83 0.06
CA LEU A 443 17.02 -22.51 -0.58
C LEU A 443 17.26 -24.02 -0.66
N THR A 444 16.27 -24.78 -0.21
CA THR A 444 16.14 -26.21 -0.51
C THR A 444 15.18 -26.42 -1.68
N ARG A 445 15.11 -27.62 -2.24
CA ARG A 445 14.07 -27.98 -3.23
C ARG A 445 12.73 -28.35 -2.58
N ILE A 446 12.71 -28.47 -1.26
CA ILE A 446 11.58 -28.98 -0.49
C ILE A 446 10.48 -27.93 -0.51
N SER A 447 9.24 -28.36 -0.72
CA SER A 447 8.07 -27.51 -0.56
C SER A 447 7.16 -28.02 0.55
N LEU A 448 6.40 -27.11 1.14
CA LEU A 448 5.32 -27.43 2.07
C LEU A 448 3.99 -26.92 1.50
N THR A 449 2.96 -27.74 1.50
CA THR A 449 1.61 -27.37 1.05
C THR A 449 0.55 -27.86 2.03
N ILE A 450 -0.45 -27.03 2.34
CA ILE A 450 -1.67 -27.49 3.03
C ILE A 450 -2.56 -28.21 2.02
N ILE A 451 -2.82 -29.50 2.20
CA ILE A 451 -3.72 -30.28 1.33
C ILE A 451 -5.12 -30.38 1.93
N GLU A 452 -5.20 -30.51 3.26
CA GLU A 452 -6.46 -30.39 4.00
C GLU A 452 -6.29 -29.30 5.05
N ARG A 453 -7.22 -28.33 5.03
CA ARG A 453 -7.14 -27.11 5.81
C ARG A 453 -7.14 -27.32 7.31
N PHE A 454 -6.71 -26.28 8.01
CA PHE A 454 -7.07 -26.05 9.41
C PHE A 454 -8.37 -25.23 9.49
N ASN A 455 -8.92 -25.08 10.69
CA ASN A 455 -10.08 -24.21 10.90
C ASN A 455 -9.66 -22.74 10.80
N ASN A 456 -8.81 -22.29 11.72
CA ASN A 456 -8.32 -20.92 11.78
C ASN A 456 -7.03 -20.82 12.64
N SER A 457 -6.60 -19.59 12.92
CA SER A 457 -5.49 -19.26 13.81
C SER A 457 -5.95 -19.00 15.24
N ASN A 458 -5.12 -19.40 16.20
CA ASN A 458 -5.26 -19.08 17.62
C ASN A 458 -4.04 -18.27 18.08
N LEU A 459 -4.28 -17.18 18.82
CA LEU A 459 -3.26 -16.19 19.21
C LEU A 459 -2.73 -16.37 20.64
N ASP A 460 -3.17 -17.43 21.32
CA ASP A 460 -3.02 -17.61 22.76
C ASP A 460 -2.16 -18.85 23.08
N GLY A 461 -1.04 -19.03 22.42
CA GLY A 461 0.00 -20.00 22.80
C GLY A 461 0.88 -19.49 23.94
N VAL A 462 1.60 -20.40 24.59
CA VAL A 462 2.61 -20.04 25.60
C VAL A 462 3.76 -19.28 24.92
N GLN A 463 4.08 -18.09 25.40
CA GLN A 463 5.06 -17.19 24.75
C GLN A 463 6.51 -17.51 25.13
N ASN A 464 6.75 -17.90 26.37
CA ASN A 464 8.08 -18.25 26.86
C ASN A 464 8.19 -19.77 26.86
N THR A 465 9.01 -20.32 25.96
CA THR A 465 9.15 -21.77 25.80
C THR A 465 10.59 -22.20 25.99
N THR A 466 10.77 -23.43 26.46
CA THR A 466 12.08 -24.08 26.60
C THR A 466 12.05 -25.35 25.78
N THR A 467 12.44 -25.25 24.50
CA THR A 467 12.41 -26.38 23.55
C THR A 467 13.67 -26.39 22.68
N PRO A 468 14.03 -27.53 22.06
CA PRO A 468 15.15 -27.61 21.11
C PRO A 468 15.00 -26.73 19.85
N PHE A 469 13.86 -26.06 19.67
CA PHE A 469 13.63 -25.16 18.53
C PHE A 469 14.13 -23.74 18.81
N ASN A 470 14.36 -23.38 20.09
CA ASN A 470 14.73 -22.02 20.51
C ASN A 470 13.85 -20.94 19.87
N MET A 471 12.54 -21.18 19.84
CA MET A 471 11.61 -20.38 19.05
C MET A 471 11.30 -19.03 19.73
N PRO A 472 11.24 -17.92 18.98
CA PRO A 472 10.76 -16.64 19.49
C PRO A 472 9.29 -16.71 19.92
N ALA A 473 8.88 -15.78 20.80
CA ALA A 473 7.49 -15.68 21.26
C ALA A 473 6.49 -15.49 20.10
N ALA A 474 6.89 -14.83 19.01
CA ALA A 474 6.04 -14.68 17.83
C ALA A 474 5.63 -16.04 17.21
N VAL A 475 6.53 -17.03 17.26
CA VAL A 475 6.31 -18.39 16.72
C VAL A 475 5.54 -19.25 17.71
N SER A 476 5.93 -19.25 19.00
CA SER A 476 5.26 -20.12 19.99
C SER A 476 3.87 -19.66 20.39
N ARG A 477 3.54 -18.39 20.15
CA ARG A 477 2.26 -17.79 20.53
C ARG A 477 1.14 -18.11 19.54
N ILE A 478 1.43 -18.15 18.24
CA ILE A 478 0.40 -18.26 17.21
C ILE A 478 0.40 -19.67 16.62
N SER A 479 -0.77 -20.27 16.52
CA SER A 479 -0.96 -21.65 16.06
C SER A 479 -2.11 -21.74 15.08
N TYR A 480 -2.05 -22.66 14.12
CA TYR A 480 -3.28 -23.17 13.50
C TYR A 480 -3.92 -24.22 14.38
N TYR A 481 -5.25 -24.31 14.29
CA TYR A 481 -6.02 -25.33 15.00
C TYR A 481 -7.10 -25.94 14.11
N GLY A 482 -7.48 -27.17 14.44
CA GLY A 482 -8.72 -27.78 13.96
C GLY A 482 -9.52 -28.37 15.12
N ASN A 483 -10.65 -29.00 14.82
CA ASN A 483 -11.68 -29.38 15.78
C ASN A 483 -12.37 -30.67 15.34
N SER A 484 -11.96 -31.81 15.91
CA SER A 484 -12.30 -33.11 15.34
C SER A 484 -13.63 -33.71 15.81
N LYS A 485 -14.17 -33.26 16.95
CA LYS A 485 -15.35 -33.86 17.58
C LYS A 485 -16.63 -33.06 17.37
N ALA A 486 -16.54 -31.73 17.35
CA ALA A 486 -17.71 -30.86 17.19
C ALA A 486 -17.38 -29.66 16.29
N ALA A 487 -18.39 -29.13 15.60
CA ALA A 487 -18.24 -27.94 14.76
C ALA A 487 -17.86 -26.71 15.61
N PHE A 488 -16.99 -25.86 15.06
CA PHE A 488 -16.57 -24.60 15.67
C PHE A 488 -16.50 -23.53 14.58
N LEU A 489 -17.10 -22.36 14.85
CA LEU A 489 -17.27 -21.29 13.86
C LEU A 489 -17.94 -21.79 12.56
N GLY A 490 -18.91 -22.69 12.68
CA GLY A 490 -19.66 -23.25 11.55
C GLY A 490 -18.91 -24.30 10.73
N LEU A 491 -17.68 -24.68 11.11
CA LEU A 491 -16.86 -25.65 10.38
C LEU A 491 -16.45 -26.82 11.28
N LEU A 492 -16.51 -28.04 10.75
CA LEU A 492 -15.96 -29.24 11.39
C LEU A 492 -14.69 -29.66 10.65
N VAL A 493 -13.52 -29.50 11.27
CA VAL A 493 -12.23 -29.87 10.68
C VAL A 493 -11.68 -31.10 11.39
N LYS A 494 -12.08 -32.29 10.91
CA LYS A 494 -11.73 -33.59 11.51
C LYS A 494 -10.23 -33.83 11.55
N GLN A 495 -9.53 -33.38 10.52
CA GLN A 495 -8.08 -33.45 10.40
C GLN A 495 -7.58 -32.33 9.49
N SER A 496 -6.28 -32.08 9.56
CA SER A 496 -5.55 -31.23 8.62
C SER A 496 -4.36 -32.01 8.08
N VAL A 497 -3.92 -31.68 6.86
CA VAL A 497 -2.84 -32.42 6.19
C VAL A 497 -1.83 -31.44 5.61
N LEU A 498 -0.58 -31.56 6.05
CA LEU A 498 0.57 -30.90 5.45
C LEU A 498 1.30 -31.89 4.55
N ARG A 499 1.53 -31.50 3.29
CA ARG A 499 2.35 -32.24 2.33
C ARG A 499 3.74 -31.64 2.24
N ILE A 500 4.75 -32.47 2.44
CA ILE A 500 6.16 -32.14 2.19
C ILE A 500 6.59 -32.86 0.93
N ALA A 501 7.01 -32.12 -0.09
CA ALA A 501 7.33 -32.66 -1.41
C ALA A 501 8.76 -32.32 -1.84
N ASN A 502 9.20 -32.94 -2.94
CA ASN A 502 10.56 -32.84 -3.48
C ASN A 502 11.65 -33.30 -2.51
N LEU A 503 11.30 -34.25 -1.64
CA LEU A 503 12.26 -34.95 -0.80
C LEU A 503 12.98 -36.02 -1.62
N ASP A 504 14.24 -36.31 -1.30
CA ASP A 504 14.98 -37.43 -1.86
C ASP A 504 14.38 -38.77 -1.36
N PRO A 505 13.80 -39.62 -2.23
CA PRO A 505 13.19 -40.89 -1.83
C PRO A 505 14.17 -41.93 -1.27
N ALA A 506 15.48 -41.74 -1.47
CA ALA A 506 16.52 -42.62 -0.94
C ALA A 506 16.88 -42.30 0.53
N LYS A 507 16.43 -41.17 1.06
CA LYS A 507 16.73 -40.70 2.42
C LYS A 507 15.54 -40.88 3.38
N SER A 508 15.83 -40.79 4.67
CA SER A 508 14.83 -40.65 5.72
C SER A 508 14.88 -39.26 6.35
N TYR A 509 13.77 -38.86 6.97
CA TYR A 509 13.58 -37.53 7.53
C TYR A 509 12.97 -37.61 8.92
N ASN A 510 13.32 -36.66 9.78
CA ASN A 510 12.65 -36.45 11.05
C ASN A 510 11.77 -35.20 10.96
N PHE A 511 10.56 -35.33 11.46
CA PHE A 511 9.64 -34.20 11.64
C PHE A 511 9.35 -34.07 13.11
N CYS A 512 9.71 -32.93 13.70
CA CYS A 512 9.36 -32.59 15.06
C CYS A 512 8.34 -31.46 15.08
N TYR A 513 7.40 -31.52 16.02
CA TYR A 513 6.25 -30.63 16.11
C TYR A 513 6.19 -29.96 17.48
N PHE A 514 5.81 -28.70 17.48
CA PHE A 514 5.42 -27.96 18.67
C PHE A 514 4.02 -27.38 18.49
N GLY A 515 3.18 -27.56 19.50
CA GLY A 515 1.83 -27.03 19.56
C GLY A 515 1.54 -26.55 20.98
N SER A 516 0.83 -25.43 21.10
CA SER A 516 0.51 -24.78 22.37
C SER A 516 -0.81 -24.03 22.31
N ARG A 517 -1.65 -24.27 23.32
CA ARG A 517 -2.74 -23.39 23.72
C ARG A 517 -2.54 -23.04 25.19
N GLY A 518 -2.10 -21.82 25.48
CA GLY A 518 -1.91 -21.32 26.84
C GLY A 518 -3.22 -21.20 27.62
N GLY A 519 -3.13 -21.23 28.94
CA GLY A 519 -4.26 -20.93 29.83
C GLY A 519 -5.38 -21.98 29.86
N THR A 520 -5.12 -23.21 29.44
CA THR A 520 -6.06 -24.34 29.60
C THR A 520 -5.43 -25.47 30.41
N ASN A 521 -6.25 -26.18 31.20
CA ASN A 521 -5.86 -27.39 31.92
C ASN A 521 -6.30 -28.68 31.20
N GLU A 522 -7.00 -28.55 30.07
CA GLU A 522 -7.46 -29.69 29.26
C GLU A 522 -6.28 -30.41 28.61
N ASN A 523 -6.36 -31.74 28.53
CA ASN A 523 -5.51 -32.51 27.64
C ASN A 523 -5.96 -32.35 26.19
N ARG A 524 -5.40 -31.35 25.50
CA ARG A 524 -5.60 -31.15 24.07
C ARG A 524 -4.61 -31.97 23.27
N GLN A 525 -4.61 -33.29 23.49
CA GLN A 525 -3.69 -34.20 22.79
C GLN A 525 -3.87 -34.05 21.27
N THR A 526 -2.80 -33.69 20.59
CA THR A 526 -2.68 -33.63 19.14
C THR A 526 -1.88 -34.85 18.67
N LYS A 527 -2.40 -35.53 17.67
CA LYS A 527 -1.80 -36.69 17.01
C LYS A 527 -1.24 -36.26 15.65
N PHE A 528 0.01 -36.62 15.42
CA PHE A 528 0.73 -36.38 14.16
C PHE A 528 1.03 -37.73 13.52
N ILE A 529 0.61 -37.91 12.26
CA ILE A 529 0.80 -39.14 11.49
C ILE A 529 1.59 -38.76 10.24
N ALA A 530 2.88 -39.07 10.21
CA ALA A 530 3.74 -38.83 9.06
C ALA A 530 3.81 -40.10 8.21
N LYS A 531 3.39 -40.00 6.94
CA LYS A 531 3.22 -41.13 6.03
C LYS A 531 3.93 -40.90 4.70
N GLY A 532 4.82 -41.82 4.37
CA GLY A 532 5.43 -41.97 3.04
C GLY A 532 5.44 -43.45 2.65
N GLN A 533 6.63 -44.06 2.51
CA GLN A 533 6.75 -45.52 2.39
C GLN A 533 6.44 -46.24 3.70
N ASN A 534 6.79 -45.61 4.82
CA ASN A 534 6.44 -46.03 6.17
C ASN A 534 5.51 -44.99 6.82
N GLU A 535 4.89 -45.39 7.92
CA GLU A 535 4.03 -44.53 8.73
C GLU A 535 4.60 -44.47 10.16
N VAL A 536 4.72 -43.26 10.69
CA VAL A 536 5.21 -43.01 12.05
C VAL A 536 4.25 -42.04 12.73
N ILE A 537 3.89 -42.35 13.97
CA ILE A 537 2.91 -41.58 14.75
C ILE A 537 3.59 -40.96 15.96
N ALA A 538 3.25 -39.70 16.27
CA ALA A 538 3.68 -39.01 17.47
C ALA A 538 2.50 -38.26 18.12
N TYR A 539 2.61 -38.03 19.43
CA TYR A 539 1.55 -37.41 20.24
C TYR A 539 2.10 -36.25 21.06
N LEU A 540 1.34 -35.17 21.17
CA LEU A 540 1.68 -34.01 21.99
C LEU A 540 0.45 -33.50 22.74
N ASN A 541 0.50 -33.37 24.06
CA ASN A 541 -0.49 -32.55 24.76
C ASN A 541 -0.14 -31.07 24.49
N THR A 542 -1.01 -30.36 23.76
CA THR A 542 -0.77 -28.94 23.45
C THR A 542 -1.40 -28.00 24.48
N GLY A 543 -2.17 -28.52 25.45
CA GLY A 543 -2.72 -27.73 26.55
C GLY A 543 -1.63 -27.16 27.46
N ASN A 544 -1.55 -25.84 27.55
CA ASN A 544 -0.55 -25.07 28.29
C ASN A 544 0.91 -25.54 28.06
N ASN A 545 1.21 -26.07 26.88
CA ASN A 545 2.53 -26.63 26.58
C ASN A 545 3.55 -25.52 26.31
N GLY A 546 4.63 -25.51 27.10
CA GLY A 546 5.77 -24.60 26.92
C GLY A 546 7.11 -25.30 26.77
N THR A 547 7.16 -26.63 26.81
CA THR A 547 8.42 -27.38 26.95
C THR A 547 8.52 -28.63 26.08
N ASN A 548 7.40 -29.26 25.72
CA ASN A 548 7.43 -30.55 25.05
C ASN A 548 7.31 -30.40 23.53
N ILE A 549 7.98 -31.30 22.81
CA ILE A 549 7.84 -31.52 21.37
C ILE A 549 7.48 -32.99 21.11
N ALA A 550 6.91 -33.28 19.95
CA ALA A 550 6.66 -34.64 19.49
C ALA A 550 7.39 -34.84 18.15
N CYS A 551 7.99 -36.01 17.91
CA CYS A 551 8.74 -36.25 16.67
C CYS A 551 8.34 -37.58 16.01
N THR A 552 8.11 -37.54 14.70
CA THR A 552 8.02 -38.71 13.82
C THR A 552 9.38 -38.88 13.13
N ASN A 553 10.18 -39.81 13.63
CA ASN A 553 11.57 -40.02 13.19
C ASN A 553 11.69 -41.10 12.12
N GLY A 554 12.66 -40.96 11.20
CA GLY A 554 12.98 -41.99 10.22
C GLY A 554 11.89 -42.23 9.16
N VAL A 555 11.14 -41.19 8.80
CA VAL A 555 10.07 -41.27 7.79
C VAL A 555 10.70 -41.21 6.40
N LYS A 556 10.41 -42.21 5.56
CA LYS A 556 10.90 -42.32 4.19
C LYS A 556 9.84 -41.77 3.22
N PRO A 557 10.18 -40.87 2.30
CA PRO A 557 9.24 -40.38 1.30
C PRO A 557 8.75 -41.52 0.40
N ASN A 558 7.53 -41.38 -0.13
CA ASN A 558 7.04 -42.27 -1.17
C ASN A 558 7.88 -42.17 -2.47
N ALA A 559 7.58 -42.99 -3.48
CA ALA A 559 8.32 -43.01 -4.75
C ALA A 559 8.35 -41.66 -5.49
N ASN A 560 7.41 -40.75 -5.18
CA ASN A 560 7.34 -39.41 -5.76
C ASN A 560 8.04 -38.34 -4.89
N GLY A 561 8.78 -38.75 -3.85
CA GLY A 561 9.46 -37.81 -2.96
C GLY A 561 8.52 -37.03 -2.05
N VAL A 562 7.40 -37.64 -1.66
CA VAL A 562 6.35 -37.00 -0.84
C VAL A 562 6.19 -37.69 0.53
N ILE A 563 6.00 -36.87 1.56
CA ILE A 563 5.52 -37.27 2.90
C ILE A 563 4.31 -36.41 3.24
N ASP A 564 3.20 -37.05 3.61
CA ASP A 564 2.01 -36.37 4.11
C ASP A 564 1.95 -36.50 5.64
N ILE A 565 1.68 -35.39 6.32
CA ILE A 565 1.57 -35.29 7.77
C ILE A 565 0.12 -34.96 8.12
N THR A 566 -0.63 -35.96 8.57
CA THR A 566 -1.99 -35.77 9.09
C THR A 566 -1.95 -35.35 10.55
N ILE A 567 -2.72 -34.32 10.87
CA ILE A 567 -2.82 -33.71 12.20
C ILE A 567 -4.27 -33.78 12.65
N THR A 568 -4.53 -34.39 13.80
CA THR A 568 -5.89 -34.52 14.35
C THR A 568 -5.84 -34.61 15.88
N ALA A 569 -6.99 -34.68 16.55
CA ALA A 569 -7.04 -34.95 17.97
C ALA A 569 -6.60 -36.40 18.25
N GLY A 570 -5.73 -36.58 19.24
CA GLY A 570 -5.34 -37.90 19.73
C GLY A 570 -6.45 -38.57 20.54
N GLU A 571 -6.29 -39.88 20.76
CA GLU A 571 -7.29 -40.70 21.46
C GLU A 571 -7.49 -40.25 22.92
N SER A 572 -6.48 -39.65 23.55
CA SER A 572 -6.56 -39.11 24.91
C SER A 572 -6.97 -37.63 24.97
N ASN A 573 -7.36 -37.01 23.85
CA ASN A 573 -7.83 -35.63 23.84
C ASN A 573 -9.15 -35.53 24.64
N ASP A 574 -9.20 -34.74 25.70
CA ASP A 574 -10.38 -34.62 26.57
C ASP A 574 -11.23 -33.38 26.27
N ASN A 575 -10.78 -32.50 25.37
CA ASN A 575 -11.55 -31.33 24.98
C ASN A 575 -12.81 -31.78 24.20
N PRO A 576 -14.01 -31.26 24.54
CA PRO A 576 -15.27 -31.70 23.95
C PRO A 576 -15.40 -31.37 22.45
N THR A 577 -14.74 -30.30 21.99
CA THR A 577 -14.70 -29.90 20.59
C THR A 577 -13.66 -30.69 19.78
N GLY A 578 -12.72 -31.34 20.46
CA GLY A 578 -11.61 -32.08 19.84
C GLY A 578 -10.57 -31.16 19.24
N PHE A 579 -10.24 -30.05 19.92
CA PHE A 579 -9.23 -29.13 19.41
C PHE A 579 -7.83 -29.77 19.36
N TYR A 580 -7.13 -29.55 18.25
CA TYR A 580 -5.71 -29.90 18.04
C TYR A 580 -4.95 -28.70 17.46
N TYR A 581 -3.64 -28.62 17.71
CA TYR A 581 -2.84 -27.40 17.47
C TYR A 581 -1.48 -27.70 16.84
N LEU A 582 -1.02 -26.78 15.98
CA LEU A 582 0.34 -26.74 15.47
C LEU A 582 0.82 -25.28 15.39
N ASN A 583 1.93 -24.99 16.05
CA ASN A 583 2.61 -23.68 16.02
C ASN A 583 3.84 -23.74 15.12
N ALA A 584 4.65 -24.79 15.31
CA ALA A 584 5.96 -24.87 14.69
C ALA A 584 6.33 -26.30 14.32
N MET A 585 7.11 -26.44 13.25
CA MET A 585 7.66 -27.71 12.79
C MET A 585 9.14 -27.57 12.46
N ARG A 586 9.93 -28.59 12.80
CA ARG A 586 11.33 -28.75 12.37
C ARG A 586 11.44 -29.98 11.48
N ILE A 587 12.04 -29.82 10.31
CA ILE A 587 12.37 -30.89 9.36
C ILE A 587 13.87 -31.08 9.35
N THR A 588 14.36 -32.31 9.55
CA THR A 588 15.77 -32.63 9.38
C THR A 588 15.97 -33.87 8.52
N PRO A 589 16.99 -33.88 7.62
CA PRO A 589 17.42 -35.10 6.95
C PRO A 589 18.13 -36.02 7.96
N GLN A 590 18.05 -37.33 7.72
CA GLN A 590 18.86 -38.34 8.43
C GLN A 590 20.05 -38.81 7.61
#